data_AF-A0AAV1WZG9-F1
#
_entry.id   AF-A0AAV1WZG9-F1
#
_cell.length_a   1.000
_cell.length_b   1.000
_cell.length_c   1.000
_cell.angle_alpha   90.00
_cell.angle_beta   90.00
_cell.angle_gamma   90.00
#
_symmetry.space_group_name_H-M   'P 1'
#
loop_
_entity.id
_entity.type
_entity.pdbx_description
1 polymer ?
#
loop_
_entity_poly.entity_id
_entity_poly.type
_entity_poly.pdbx_seq_one_letter_code
_entity_poly.pdbx_strand_id
1 'polypeptide(L)'
;MGIFFIPKATSCILFLFLMSCTCFISTDAYDPLDPNGNITIKWDIISWTPDGYVAAVTMNNFQQYRHIASPGWSLGWTWAKKEVIWSMMGGQTTEQGDCSKFKGTPPHCCKKDPTVVYSVSSFQVSVGRAGTTNKTVKVPKNFTLKAPGPGYTCSPAKIVKPTLFIQADKRRVTQAFMTWNVTCTYSQFLAQKTPSCCVSLSSFYNDTIVP
;
A
#
# COMPACT_ATOMS: atom_id res chain seq x y z
N MET A 1 -22.31 69.72 1.34
CA MET A 1 -22.13 69.65 -0.13
C MET A 1 -20.75 69.05 -0.39
N GLY A 2 -20.68 67.88 -1.00
CA GLY A 2 -19.42 67.16 -1.22
C GLY A 2 -19.60 65.65 -1.32
N ILE A 3 -20.28 65.20 -2.37
CA ILE A 3 -20.46 63.80 -2.73
C ILE A 3 -19.14 63.34 -3.37
N PHE A 4 -18.45 62.35 -2.80
CA PHE A 4 -17.30 61.74 -3.46
C PHE A 4 -17.74 60.51 -4.26
N PHE A 5 -17.47 60.58 -5.56
CA PHE A 5 -17.72 59.56 -6.58
C PHE A 5 -16.74 58.38 -6.47
N ILE A 6 -17.25 57.18 -6.72
CA ILE A 6 -16.52 55.94 -6.91
C ILE A 6 -15.98 55.89 -8.36
N PRO A 7 -14.70 55.58 -8.63
CA PRO A 7 -14.29 55.10 -9.94
C PRO A 7 -14.30 53.57 -10.00
N LYS A 8 -15.07 53.04 -10.96
CA LYS A 8 -15.01 51.65 -11.43
C LYS A 8 -13.72 51.45 -12.26
N ALA A 9 -12.82 50.61 -11.78
CA ALA A 9 -11.75 49.94 -12.54
C ALA A 9 -11.27 48.79 -11.63
N THR A 10 -11.03 47.54 -12.02
CA THR A 10 -10.82 46.95 -13.34
C THR A 10 -10.98 45.44 -13.16
N SER A 11 -11.91 44.83 -13.89
CA SER A 11 -12.30 43.42 -13.81
C SER A 11 -11.27 42.42 -14.38
N CYS A 12 -10.01 42.81 -14.56
CA CYS A 12 -8.95 41.95 -15.11
C CYS A 12 -8.01 41.36 -14.04
N ILE A 13 -7.98 41.89 -12.82
CA ILE A 13 -7.06 41.40 -11.78
C ILE A 13 -7.59 40.12 -11.11
N LEU A 14 -8.91 39.88 -11.15
CA LEU A 14 -9.53 38.72 -10.52
C LEU A 14 -9.41 37.42 -11.35
N PHE A 15 -9.14 37.52 -12.66
CA PHE A 15 -9.00 36.35 -13.53
C PHE A 15 -7.59 35.75 -13.57
N LEU A 16 -6.56 36.51 -13.16
CA LEU A 16 -5.18 36.02 -13.10
C LEU A 16 -4.90 35.14 -11.86
N PHE A 17 -5.74 35.20 -10.83
CA PHE A 17 -5.61 34.37 -9.63
C PHE A 17 -6.30 33.01 -9.74
N LEU A 18 -7.19 32.80 -10.71
CA LEU A 18 -7.88 31.51 -10.92
C LEU A 18 -7.12 30.53 -11.82
N MET A 19 -6.02 30.96 -12.44
CA MET A 19 -5.16 30.13 -13.31
C MET A 19 -3.79 29.79 -12.69
N SER A 20 -3.65 29.85 -11.36
CA SER A 20 -2.43 29.39 -10.67
C SER A 20 -2.59 28.05 -9.92
N CYS A 21 -3.75 27.40 -10.00
CA CYS A 21 -4.06 26.20 -9.21
C CYS A 21 -4.34 24.94 -10.05
N THR A 22 -3.67 24.78 -11.20
CA THR A 22 -3.74 23.53 -11.99
C THR A 22 -2.41 22.78 -12.10
N CYS A 23 -1.37 23.18 -11.39
CA CYS A 23 -0.17 22.35 -11.22
C CYS A 23 -0.24 21.48 -9.96
N PHE A 24 -1.28 20.66 -9.83
CA PHE A 24 -1.12 19.40 -9.09
C PHE A 24 -0.54 18.37 -10.05
N ILE A 25 0.72 18.57 -10.44
CA ILE A 25 1.50 17.45 -10.96
C ILE A 25 1.70 16.55 -9.76
N SER A 26 1.17 15.32 -9.83
CA SER A 26 1.43 14.27 -8.86
C SER A 26 2.93 14.23 -8.58
N THR A 27 3.35 14.60 -7.38
CA THR A 27 4.72 14.35 -6.94
C THR A 27 4.88 12.84 -6.87
N ASP A 28 5.41 12.25 -7.94
CA ASP A 28 5.82 10.87 -7.89
C ASP A 28 6.79 10.71 -6.72
N ALA A 29 6.47 9.71 -5.90
CA ALA A 29 7.14 9.28 -4.70
C ALA A 29 8.59 8.84 -4.99
N TYR A 30 9.47 9.80 -5.27
CA TYR A 30 10.86 9.55 -5.67
C TYR A 30 11.78 9.55 -4.46
N ASP A 31 12.52 8.45 -4.26
CA ASP A 31 13.61 8.32 -3.29
C ASP A 31 14.95 8.41 -4.04
N PRO A 32 15.67 9.55 -4.00
CA PRO A 32 16.92 9.74 -4.75
C PRO A 32 18.01 8.72 -4.41
N LEU A 33 17.93 8.09 -3.22
CA LEU A 33 18.91 7.12 -2.76
C LEU A 33 18.64 5.70 -3.28
N ASP A 34 17.40 5.40 -3.66
CA ASP A 34 17.01 4.08 -4.15
C ASP A 34 15.83 4.20 -5.14
N PRO A 35 16.09 4.73 -6.35
CA PRO A 35 15.03 5.11 -7.29
C PRO A 35 14.23 3.91 -7.83
N ASN A 36 14.76 2.69 -7.71
CA ASN A 36 14.09 1.45 -8.12
C ASN A 36 13.65 0.58 -6.92
N GLY A 37 13.96 1.01 -5.70
CA GLY A 37 13.68 0.28 -4.47
C GLY A 37 12.19 0.15 -4.21
N ASN A 38 11.73 -1.07 -4.01
CA ASN A 38 10.33 -1.34 -3.69
C ASN A 38 10.18 -2.57 -2.80
N ILE A 39 9.03 -2.66 -2.13
CA ILE A 39 8.60 -3.87 -1.44
C ILE A 39 7.43 -4.44 -2.24
N THR A 40 7.58 -5.67 -2.72
CA THR A 40 6.49 -6.37 -3.40
C THR A 40 5.84 -7.36 -2.43
N ILE A 41 4.56 -7.17 -2.18
CA ILE A 41 3.70 -8.13 -1.48
C ILE A 41 3.09 -9.04 -2.54
N LYS A 42 3.41 -10.33 -2.46
CA LYS A 42 2.85 -11.37 -3.31
C LYS A 42 1.85 -12.18 -2.51
N TRP A 43 0.67 -12.40 -3.08
CA TRP A 43 -0.39 -13.18 -2.48
C TRP A 43 -0.70 -14.38 -3.37
N ASP A 44 -0.38 -15.57 -2.88
CA ASP A 44 -0.55 -16.83 -3.60
C ASP A 44 -1.69 -17.65 -2.98
N ILE A 45 -2.76 -17.90 -3.74
CA ILE A 45 -3.80 -18.85 -3.32
C ILE A 45 -3.28 -20.26 -3.52
N ILE A 46 -3.07 -21.00 -2.44
CA ILE A 46 -2.45 -22.33 -2.44
C ILE A 46 -3.48 -23.46 -2.26
N SER A 47 -4.66 -23.17 -1.74
CA SER A 47 -5.74 -24.15 -1.59
C SER A 47 -7.11 -23.47 -1.50
N TRP A 48 -8.16 -24.17 -1.92
CA TRP A 48 -9.55 -23.75 -1.73
C TRP A 48 -10.13 -24.32 -0.43
N THR A 49 -11.01 -23.56 0.21
CA THR A 49 -11.82 -24.03 1.35
C THR A 49 -13.29 -24.06 0.95
N PRO A 50 -14.21 -24.62 1.77
CA PRO A 50 -15.64 -24.63 1.44
C PRO A 50 -16.26 -23.26 1.19
N ASP A 51 -15.74 -22.20 1.83
CA ASP A 51 -16.27 -20.84 1.76
C ASP A 51 -15.27 -19.77 1.27
N GLY A 52 -14.04 -20.17 0.95
CA GLY A 52 -12.98 -19.25 0.56
C GLY A 52 -11.69 -19.96 0.16
N TYR A 53 -10.55 -19.54 0.73
CA TYR A 53 -9.23 -20.06 0.34
C TYR A 53 -8.18 -19.93 1.44
N VAL A 54 -7.10 -20.70 1.31
CA VAL A 54 -5.84 -20.51 2.03
C VAL A 54 -4.84 -19.86 1.10
N ALA A 55 -4.18 -18.81 1.59
CA ALA A 55 -3.15 -18.11 0.84
C ALA A 55 -1.86 -17.95 1.62
N ALA A 56 -0.74 -18.01 0.89
CA ALA A 56 0.57 -17.61 1.35
C ALA A 56 0.83 -16.17 0.90
N VAL A 57 1.11 -15.29 1.86
CA VAL A 57 1.45 -13.89 1.62
C VAL A 57 2.94 -13.71 1.90
N THR A 58 3.68 -13.21 0.92
CA THR A 58 5.14 -13.02 1.00
C THR A 58 5.48 -11.58 0.68
N MET A 59 6.33 -10.96 1.51
CA MET A 59 6.90 -9.63 1.28
C MET A 59 8.35 -9.78 0.83
N ASN A 60 8.61 -9.32 -0.39
CA ASN A 60 9.95 -9.27 -0.94
C ASN A 60 10.43 -7.83 -0.91
N ASN A 61 11.47 -7.56 -0.13
CA ASN A 61 12.10 -6.25 -0.06
C ASN A 61 13.25 -6.18 -1.09
N PHE A 62 13.08 -5.33 -2.09
CA PHE A 62 14.08 -5.04 -3.13
C PHE A 62 14.78 -3.70 -2.91
N GLN A 63 14.73 -3.15 -1.70
CA GLN A 63 15.43 -1.92 -1.35
C GLN A 63 16.87 -2.25 -0.92
N GLN A 64 17.84 -1.45 -1.36
CA GLN A 64 19.26 -1.70 -1.07
C GLN A 64 19.65 -1.25 0.35
N TYR A 65 19.06 -0.16 0.85
CA TYR A 65 19.50 0.51 2.08
C TYR A 65 18.44 0.58 3.19
N ARG A 66 17.26 -0.02 2.99
CA ARG A 66 16.12 0.05 3.94
C ARG A 66 15.68 -1.34 4.37
N HIS A 67 16.43 -1.92 5.30
CA HIS A 67 16.02 -3.14 5.99
C HIS A 67 14.88 -2.86 6.97
N ILE A 68 13.93 -3.79 7.08
CA ILE A 68 12.83 -3.68 8.05
C ILE A 68 13.35 -4.15 9.41
N ALA A 69 13.65 -3.19 10.29
CA ALA A 69 14.06 -3.44 11.66
C ALA A 69 12.85 -3.75 12.58
N SER A 70 13.15 -4.26 13.78
CA SER A 70 12.17 -4.44 14.87
C SER A 70 11.40 -3.13 15.16
N PRO A 71 10.08 -3.14 15.45
CA PRO A 71 9.21 -4.30 15.73
C PRO A 71 8.72 -5.07 14.49
N GLY A 72 9.10 -4.63 13.29
CA GLY A 72 8.72 -5.25 12.03
C GLY A 72 7.84 -4.34 11.17
N TRP A 73 6.87 -4.93 10.49
CA TRP A 73 5.98 -4.24 9.56
C TRP A 73 4.52 -4.32 10.00
N SER A 74 3.70 -3.38 9.52
CA SER A 74 2.24 -3.46 9.57
C SER A 74 1.67 -3.42 8.16
N LEU A 75 0.91 -4.43 7.78
CA LEU A 75 0.27 -4.55 6.48
C LEU A 75 -1.25 -4.49 6.68
N GLY A 76 -1.88 -3.46 6.11
CA GLY A 76 -3.33 -3.33 6.07
C GLY A 76 -3.86 -3.47 4.65
N TRP A 77 -5.10 -3.92 4.51
CA TRP A 77 -5.82 -3.94 3.24
C TRP A 77 -7.32 -3.87 3.50
N THR A 78 -8.11 -3.60 2.47
CA THR A 78 -9.57 -3.63 2.50
C THR A 78 -10.09 -4.78 1.66
N TRP A 79 -10.90 -5.65 2.24
CA TRP A 79 -11.54 -6.73 1.50
C TRP A 79 -12.47 -6.21 0.40
N ALA A 80 -12.71 -6.97 -0.67
CA ALA A 80 -13.58 -6.53 -1.75
C ALA A 80 -15.07 -6.73 -1.42
N LYS A 81 -15.43 -7.80 -0.71
CA LYS A 81 -16.81 -8.21 -0.36
C LYS A 81 -17.03 -8.23 1.15
N LYS A 82 -17.38 -9.37 1.75
CA LYS A 82 -17.61 -9.54 3.19
C LYS A 82 -16.71 -10.66 3.73
N GLU A 83 -15.50 -10.74 3.20
CA GLU A 83 -14.47 -11.69 3.57
C GLU A 83 -14.09 -11.51 5.04
N VAL A 84 -13.63 -12.60 5.63
CA VAL A 84 -13.13 -12.66 6.99
C VAL A 84 -11.87 -13.51 7.05
N ILE A 85 -11.09 -13.34 8.10
CA ILE A 85 -9.91 -14.14 8.37
C ILE A 85 -10.31 -15.22 9.38
N TRP A 86 -10.33 -16.47 8.94
CA TRP A 86 -10.59 -17.61 9.83
C TRP A 86 -9.40 -17.87 10.75
N SER A 87 -8.19 -17.88 10.19
CA SER A 87 -6.96 -18.12 10.92
C SER A 87 -5.76 -17.50 10.21
N MET A 88 -4.68 -17.27 10.96
CA MET A 88 -3.40 -16.79 10.46
C MET A 88 -2.25 -17.55 11.10
N MET A 89 -1.16 -17.69 10.37
CA MET A 89 0.11 -18.25 10.85
C MET A 89 1.28 -17.39 10.36
N GLY A 90 2.18 -17.00 11.25
CA GLY A 90 3.30 -16.11 10.91
C GLY A 90 2.93 -14.62 10.85
N GLY A 91 1.76 -14.25 11.38
CA GLY A 91 1.31 -12.87 11.52
C GLY A 91 0.09 -12.79 12.44
N GLN A 92 -0.15 -11.62 13.03
CA GLN A 92 -1.28 -11.40 13.92
C GLN A 92 -2.03 -10.12 13.57
N THR A 93 -3.37 -10.20 13.56
CA THR A 93 -4.21 -9.00 13.41
C THR A 93 -4.13 -8.13 14.66
N THR A 94 -4.11 -6.81 14.47
CA THR A 94 -4.09 -5.81 15.55
C THR A 94 -5.43 -5.73 16.27
N GLU A 95 -6.53 -5.93 15.53
CA GLU A 95 -7.89 -5.87 16.02
C GLU A 95 -8.76 -6.93 15.34
N GLN A 96 -9.62 -7.59 16.11
CA GLN A 96 -10.55 -8.60 15.60
C GLN A 96 -11.82 -7.98 14.98
N GLY A 97 -12.31 -6.86 15.54
CA GLY A 97 -13.59 -6.22 15.19
C GLY A 97 -14.80 -6.89 15.88
N ASP A 98 -16.01 -6.34 15.65
CA ASP A 98 -17.26 -6.93 16.17
C ASP A 98 -17.73 -8.10 15.30
N CYS A 99 -17.38 -9.31 15.73
CA CYS A 99 -17.73 -10.55 15.05
C CYS A 99 -19.03 -11.20 15.57
N SER A 100 -19.88 -10.46 16.30
CA SER A 100 -21.12 -10.99 16.89
C SER A 100 -22.12 -11.56 15.87
N LYS A 101 -21.96 -11.22 14.58
CA LYS A 101 -22.79 -11.76 13.49
C LYS A 101 -22.51 -13.24 13.18
N PHE A 102 -21.38 -13.78 13.62
CA PHE A 102 -20.99 -15.17 13.38
C PHE A 102 -21.55 -16.06 14.49
N LYS A 103 -22.44 -16.98 14.13
CA LYS A 103 -22.98 -17.98 15.05
C LYS A 103 -21.97 -19.12 15.18
N GLY A 104 -21.52 -19.43 16.41
CA GLY A 104 -20.51 -20.45 16.68
C GLY A 104 -19.13 -19.84 16.94
N THR A 105 -18.07 -20.51 16.51
CA THR A 105 -16.70 -20.03 16.70
C THR A 105 -16.46 -18.76 15.87
N PRO A 106 -16.13 -17.61 16.50
CA PRO A 106 -15.88 -16.39 15.76
C PRO A 106 -14.59 -16.51 14.93
N PRO A 107 -14.51 -15.87 13.75
CA PRO A 107 -13.29 -15.81 12.96
C PRO A 107 -12.19 -15.04 13.71
N HIS A 108 -10.93 -15.31 13.38
CA HIS A 108 -9.77 -14.60 13.93
C HIS A 108 -9.88 -13.07 13.73
N CYS A 109 -10.39 -12.61 12.59
CA CYS A 109 -10.73 -11.20 12.36
C CYS A 109 -11.88 -11.08 11.35
N CYS A 110 -12.85 -10.21 11.65
CA CYS A 110 -13.98 -9.93 10.77
C CYS A 110 -14.05 -8.46 10.32
N LYS A 111 -13.01 -7.67 10.58
CA LYS A 111 -12.92 -6.31 10.05
C LYS A 111 -12.87 -6.33 8.52
N LYS A 112 -13.51 -5.32 7.93
CA LYS A 112 -13.46 -5.07 6.48
C LYS A 112 -12.06 -4.66 6.03
N ASP A 113 -11.32 -4.02 6.92
CA ASP A 113 -10.01 -3.39 6.75
C ASP A 113 -8.99 -3.90 7.80
N PRO A 114 -8.65 -5.20 7.80
CA PRO A 114 -7.71 -5.73 8.78
C PRO A 114 -6.33 -5.11 8.64
N THR A 115 -5.63 -4.97 9.77
CA THR A 115 -4.20 -4.63 9.82
C THR A 115 -3.46 -5.73 10.57
N VAL A 116 -2.45 -6.30 9.92
CA VAL A 116 -1.62 -7.39 10.43
C VAL A 116 -0.23 -6.86 10.75
N VAL A 117 0.32 -7.31 11.87
CA VAL A 117 1.68 -6.95 12.33
C VAL A 117 2.51 -8.20 12.54
N TYR A 118 3.79 -8.16 12.13
CA TYR A 118 4.78 -9.18 12.44
C TYR A 118 6.22 -8.78 12.08
N SER A 119 7.18 -9.65 12.38
CA SER A 119 8.61 -9.48 12.08
C SER A 119 9.16 -10.38 10.96
N VAL A 120 8.39 -11.37 10.49
CA VAL A 120 8.79 -12.25 9.39
C VAL A 120 8.27 -11.77 8.03
N SER A 121 8.95 -12.10 6.95
CA SER A 121 8.60 -11.68 5.60
C SER A 121 7.50 -12.52 4.93
N SER A 122 6.92 -13.50 5.62
CA SER A 122 5.84 -14.32 5.05
C SER A 122 4.87 -14.84 6.09
N PHE A 123 3.61 -14.98 5.71
CA PHE A 123 2.56 -15.53 6.57
C PHE A 123 1.51 -16.26 5.74
N GLN A 124 0.77 -17.15 6.39
CA GLN A 124 -0.38 -17.81 5.78
C GLN A 124 -1.67 -17.26 6.38
N VAL A 125 -2.68 -17.11 5.54
CA VAL A 125 -4.01 -16.61 5.92
C VAL A 125 -5.08 -17.51 5.34
N SER A 126 -6.01 -17.94 6.18
CA SER A 126 -7.23 -18.62 5.78
C SER A 126 -8.35 -17.59 5.68
N VAL A 127 -8.87 -17.37 4.46
CA VAL A 127 -9.88 -16.35 4.16
C VAL A 127 -11.21 -17.03 3.90
N GLY A 128 -12.24 -16.61 4.63
CA GLY A 128 -13.63 -17.03 4.46
C GLY A 128 -14.44 -16.06 3.61
N ARG A 129 -15.59 -16.52 3.11
CA ARG A 129 -16.57 -15.74 2.31
C ARG A 129 -15.99 -15.05 1.06
N ALA A 130 -14.88 -15.54 0.54
CA ALA A 130 -14.18 -14.94 -0.60
C ALA A 130 -14.65 -15.51 -1.96
N GLY A 131 -15.28 -16.68 -1.95
CA GLY A 131 -15.50 -17.50 -3.15
C GLY A 131 -14.38 -18.53 -3.33
N THR A 132 -14.68 -19.60 -4.05
CA THR A 132 -13.88 -20.83 -4.10
C THR A 132 -13.30 -21.12 -5.48
N THR A 133 -13.34 -20.13 -6.38
CA THR A 133 -12.85 -20.27 -7.76
C THR A 133 -12.18 -19.00 -8.25
N ASN A 134 -11.35 -19.15 -9.27
CA ASN A 134 -10.52 -18.10 -9.85
C ASN A 134 -11.34 -16.92 -10.43
N LYS A 135 -12.62 -17.17 -10.74
CA LYS A 135 -13.55 -16.15 -11.27
C LYS A 135 -14.30 -15.41 -10.17
N THR A 136 -14.55 -16.09 -9.04
CA THR A 136 -15.37 -15.55 -7.95
C THR A 136 -14.53 -14.72 -6.98
N VAL A 137 -13.28 -15.11 -6.72
CA VAL A 137 -12.37 -14.35 -5.86
C VAL A 137 -12.18 -12.94 -6.40
N LYS A 138 -12.24 -11.95 -5.50
CA LYS A 138 -11.93 -10.55 -5.80
C LYS A 138 -10.70 -10.14 -4.99
N VAL A 139 -9.75 -9.52 -5.66
CA VAL A 139 -8.51 -9.06 -5.01
C VAL A 139 -8.84 -7.95 -4.00
N PRO A 140 -8.15 -7.90 -2.85
CA PRO A 140 -8.30 -6.80 -1.90
C PRO A 140 -7.88 -5.47 -2.51
N LYS A 141 -8.29 -4.38 -1.86
CA LYS A 141 -8.03 -2.99 -2.27
C LYS A 141 -7.33 -2.24 -1.15
N ASN A 142 -6.81 -1.06 -1.45
CA ASN A 142 -6.29 -0.11 -0.45
C ASN A 142 -5.24 -0.75 0.47
N PHE A 143 -4.21 -1.34 -0.13
CA PHE A 143 -3.10 -1.86 0.66
C PHE A 143 -2.33 -0.71 1.31
N THR A 144 -1.97 -0.90 2.57
CA THR A 144 -1.16 0.04 3.34
C THR A 144 0.00 -0.73 3.95
N LEU A 145 1.21 -0.19 3.83
CA LEU A 145 2.40 -0.77 4.42
C LEU A 145 3.04 0.27 5.34
N LYS A 146 3.39 -0.14 6.55
CA LYS A 146 4.30 0.61 7.41
C LYS A 146 5.45 -0.31 7.76
N ALA A 147 6.66 0.19 7.67
CA ALA A 147 7.85 -0.51 8.11
C ALA A 147 8.70 0.50 8.88
N PRO A 148 8.95 0.20 10.16
CA PRO A 148 8.73 0.99 11.40
C PRO A 148 8.14 2.42 11.38
N GLY A 149 7.96 3.05 10.24
CA GLY A 149 7.40 4.40 10.09
C GLY A 149 6.45 4.52 8.89
N PRO A 150 5.90 5.71 8.67
CA PRO A 150 5.14 6.04 7.45
C PRO A 150 6.09 6.18 6.25
N GLY A 151 5.53 6.31 5.05
CA GLY A 151 6.31 6.64 3.85
C GLY A 151 6.10 5.71 2.67
N TYR A 152 5.42 4.57 2.85
CA TYR A 152 5.12 3.66 1.75
C TYR A 152 3.77 3.98 1.11
N THR A 153 3.75 4.00 -0.23
CA THR A 153 2.54 4.03 -1.04
C THR A 153 2.46 2.75 -1.84
N CYS A 154 1.34 2.04 -1.73
CA CYS A 154 1.14 0.76 -2.41
C CYS A 154 0.25 0.91 -3.64
N SER A 155 0.61 0.23 -4.71
CA SER A 155 -0.19 0.13 -5.93
C SER A 155 -1.46 -0.71 -5.70
N PRO A 156 -2.46 -0.61 -6.59
CA PRO A 156 -3.55 -1.58 -6.62
C PRO A 156 -3.04 -3.00 -6.88
N ALA A 157 -3.71 -4.00 -6.30
CA ALA A 157 -3.38 -5.40 -6.53
C ALA A 157 -3.55 -5.78 -8.00
N LYS A 158 -2.49 -6.30 -8.62
CA LYS A 158 -2.46 -6.74 -10.01
C LYS A 158 -2.36 -8.27 -10.06
N ILE A 159 -3.33 -8.92 -10.70
CA ILE A 159 -3.28 -10.35 -10.96
C ILE A 159 -2.13 -10.64 -11.93
N VAL A 160 -1.29 -11.60 -11.58
CA VAL A 160 -0.11 -12.02 -12.35
C VAL A 160 -0.19 -13.51 -12.65
N LYS A 161 0.78 -14.01 -13.44
CA LYS A 161 0.91 -15.44 -13.69
C LYS A 161 1.03 -16.20 -12.35
N PRO A 162 0.30 -17.31 -12.14
CA PRO A 162 0.36 -18.00 -10.86
C PRO A 162 1.76 -18.53 -10.54
N THR A 163 2.16 -18.40 -9.28
CA THR A 163 3.45 -18.86 -8.77
C THR A 163 3.60 -20.37 -8.90
N LEU A 164 4.80 -20.83 -9.24
CA LEU A 164 5.21 -22.22 -9.19
C LEU A 164 5.99 -22.48 -7.90
N PHE A 165 5.55 -23.45 -7.11
CA PHE A 165 6.20 -23.92 -5.89
C PHE A 165 6.87 -25.25 -6.15
N ILE A 166 8.20 -25.30 -5.96
CA ILE A 166 8.96 -26.53 -6.00
C ILE A 166 8.80 -27.22 -4.64
N GLN A 167 8.31 -28.46 -4.65
CA GLN A 167 8.12 -29.24 -3.43
C GLN A 167 9.48 -29.67 -2.85
N ALA A 168 9.51 -30.06 -1.56
CA ALA A 168 10.74 -30.43 -0.85
C ALA A 168 11.54 -31.56 -1.54
N ASP A 169 10.87 -32.43 -2.31
CA ASP A 169 11.49 -33.50 -3.09
C ASP A 169 12.24 -33.01 -4.36
N LYS A 170 12.13 -31.71 -4.68
CA LYS A 170 12.66 -31.04 -5.89
C LYS A 170 12.17 -31.63 -7.22
N ARG A 171 11.22 -32.56 -7.20
CA ARG A 171 10.70 -33.26 -8.39
C ARG A 171 9.32 -32.80 -8.77
N ARG A 172 8.49 -32.42 -7.79
CA ARG A 172 7.13 -31.96 -8.02
C ARG A 172 7.05 -30.45 -7.99
N VAL A 173 6.33 -29.91 -8.97
CA VAL A 173 5.97 -28.49 -9.02
C VAL A 173 4.48 -28.40 -8.80
N THR A 174 4.08 -27.61 -7.81
CA THR A 174 2.68 -27.24 -7.59
C THR A 174 2.50 -25.79 -8.00
N GLN A 175 1.31 -25.43 -8.46
CA GLN A 175 1.02 -24.08 -8.93
C GLN A 175 -0.04 -23.44 -8.03
N ALA A 176 0.14 -22.16 -7.71
CA ALA A 176 -0.90 -21.37 -7.06
C ALA A 176 -2.16 -21.35 -7.95
N PHE A 177 -3.34 -21.37 -7.35
CA PHE A 177 -4.59 -21.23 -8.10
C PHE A 177 -4.75 -19.81 -8.66
N MET A 178 -4.29 -18.81 -7.92
CA MET A 178 -4.20 -17.41 -8.32
C MET A 178 -3.03 -16.75 -7.62
N THR A 179 -2.40 -15.79 -8.30
CA THR A 179 -1.39 -14.92 -7.70
C THR A 179 -1.68 -13.47 -8.05
N TRP A 180 -1.53 -12.57 -7.08
CA TRP A 180 -1.48 -11.14 -7.34
C TRP A 180 -0.34 -10.49 -6.57
N ASN A 181 0.16 -9.40 -7.16
CA ASN A 181 1.22 -8.60 -6.59
C ASN A 181 0.70 -7.21 -6.24
N VAL A 182 1.22 -6.67 -5.16
CA VAL A 182 1.10 -5.27 -4.76
C VAL A 182 2.52 -4.75 -4.60
N THR A 183 2.81 -3.62 -5.23
CA THR A 183 4.14 -3.00 -5.16
C THR A 183 4.02 -1.75 -4.33
N CYS A 184 4.80 -1.66 -3.25
CA CYS A 184 4.87 -0.51 -2.38
C CYS A 184 6.22 0.19 -2.57
N THR A 185 6.18 1.47 -2.89
CA THR A 185 7.36 2.33 -3.04
C THR A 185 7.47 3.26 -1.85
N TYR A 186 8.70 3.57 -1.43
CA TYR A 186 8.96 4.48 -0.33
C TYR A 186 9.16 5.90 -0.85
N SER A 187 8.58 6.88 -0.16
CA SER A 187 8.79 8.30 -0.42
C SER A 187 9.22 9.03 0.84
N GLN A 188 10.31 9.79 0.72
CA GLN A 188 10.82 10.62 1.81
C GLN A 188 9.80 11.71 2.19
N PHE A 189 9.07 12.28 1.22
CA PHE A 189 8.04 13.29 1.48
C PHE A 189 6.89 12.75 2.33
N LEU A 190 6.50 11.48 2.13
CA LEU A 190 5.44 10.82 2.90
C LEU A 190 5.94 10.33 4.26
N ALA A 191 7.24 10.05 4.39
CA ALA A 191 7.85 9.67 5.65
C ALA A 191 8.06 10.88 6.59
N GLN A 192 8.23 12.08 6.05
CA GLN A 192 8.50 13.28 6.84
C GLN A 192 7.20 13.91 7.37
N LYS A 193 7.01 13.83 8.70
CA LYS A 193 5.82 14.37 9.40
C LYS A 193 5.70 15.90 9.32
N THR A 194 6.81 16.58 9.03
CA THR A 194 6.91 18.01 8.70
C THR A 194 7.70 18.12 7.40
N PRO A 195 7.08 18.48 6.26
CA PRO A 195 7.83 18.67 5.03
C PRO A 195 8.84 19.80 5.25
N SER A 196 10.12 19.53 5.01
CA SER A 196 11.12 20.59 4.86
C SER A 196 10.56 21.53 3.78
N CYS A 197 10.21 22.78 4.11
CA CYS A 197 9.80 23.74 3.08
C CYS A 197 10.86 23.73 1.98
N CYS A 198 10.47 23.35 0.76
CA CYS A 198 11.36 23.36 -0.39
C CYS A 198 11.73 24.82 -0.70
N VAL A 199 12.81 25.31 -0.09
CA VAL A 199 13.57 26.40 -0.68
C VAL A 199 14.30 25.82 -1.89
N SER A 200 13.82 26.15 -3.08
CA SER A 200 14.57 25.95 -4.31
C SER A 200 15.80 26.85 -4.29
N LEU A 201 16.91 26.37 -3.73
CA LEU A 201 18.23 26.91 -4.06
C LEU A 201 18.55 26.41 -5.48
N SER A 202 18.14 27.19 -6.47
CA SER A 202 18.69 27.07 -7.82
C SER A 202 20.16 27.48 -7.76
N SER A 203 21.05 26.57 -7.35
CA SER A 203 22.46 26.66 -7.69
C SER A 203 22.56 26.33 -9.18
N PHE A 204 22.15 27.26 -10.03
CA PHE A 204 22.75 27.37 -11.35
C PHE A 204 24.25 27.45 -11.09
N TYR A 205 25.00 26.46 -11.58
CA TYR A 205 26.46 26.53 -11.66
C TYR A 205 26.80 27.88 -12.28
N ASN A 206 27.20 28.82 -11.43
CA ASN A 206 27.74 30.09 -11.85
C ASN A 206 29.25 29.91 -11.76
N ASP A 207 29.92 29.87 -12.91
CA ASP A 207 31.38 29.71 -13.04
C ASP A 207 32.20 30.84 -12.40
N THR A 208 31.56 31.77 -11.67
CA THR A 208 32.23 32.83 -10.93
C THR A 208 32.34 32.57 -9.42
N ILE A 209 31.87 31.43 -8.92
CA ILE A 209 31.92 31.10 -7.47
C ILE A 209 32.89 29.94 -7.24
N VAL A 210 34.17 30.20 -7.45
CA VAL A 210 35.29 29.51 -6.78
C VAL A 210 36.34 30.60 -6.49
N PRO A 211 36.69 30.88 -5.21
CA PRO A 211 37.78 31.79 -4.87
C PRO A 211 39.17 31.19 -5.17
#